data_AF-A0A8J1XP78-F1
#
_entry.id   AF-A0A8J1XP78-F1
#
_cell.length_a   1.000
_cell.length_b   1.000
_cell.length_c   1.000
_cell.angle_alpha   90.00
_cell.angle_beta   90.00
_cell.angle_gamma   90.00
#
_symmetry.space_group_name_H-M   'P 1'
#
loop_
_entity.id
_entity.type
_entity.pdbx_description
1 polymer ?
#
loop_
_entity_poly.entity_id
_entity_poly.type
_entity_poly.pdbx_seq_one_letter_code
_entity_poly.pdbx_strand_id
1 'polypeptide(L)'
;FGNTCTENTCEAGLVCHANVCSKCGSDSDCTLGEFCGGDPSSGRQCSAKKITGSKCNADTECDSGHCIVDACMECADDLHCTGQVCRENMCITLASFGNTCTENTCEADL
;
A
#
# COMPACT_ATOMS: atom_id res chain seq x y z
N PHE A 1 10.25 -7.20 21.47
CA PHE A 1 8.83 -7.06 21.10
C PHE A 1 8.24 -8.46 20.84
N GLY A 2 6.91 -8.61 20.82
CA GLY A 2 6.23 -9.92 20.73
C GLY A 2 5.82 -10.57 22.06
N ASN A 3 6.04 -9.89 23.18
CA ASN A 3 5.59 -10.34 24.51
C ASN A 3 4.18 -9.82 24.80
N THR A 4 3.45 -10.54 25.66
CA THR A 4 2.12 -10.10 26.11
C THR A 4 2.19 -8.83 26.97
N CYS A 5 1.19 -7.95 26.83
CA CYS A 5 1.07 -6.71 27.59
C CYS A 5 -0.39 -6.43 27.97
N THR A 6 -0.59 -5.60 28.99
CA THR A 6 -1.92 -5.22 29.53
C THR A 6 -2.06 -3.71 29.69
N GLU A 7 -1.47 -2.94 28.77
CA GLU A 7 -1.25 -1.47 28.76
C GLU A 7 0.10 -1.00 29.35
N ASN A 8 0.88 -0.28 28.53
CA ASN A 8 2.15 0.39 28.87
C ASN A 8 3.24 -0.45 29.58
N THR A 9 3.10 -1.78 29.62
CA THR A 9 4.13 -2.69 30.15
C THR A 9 5.23 -3.02 29.15
N CYS A 10 5.18 -2.44 27.94
CA CYS A 10 6.16 -2.70 26.90
C CYS A 10 7.45 -1.89 27.14
N GLU A 11 8.57 -2.41 26.64
CA GLU A 11 9.85 -1.70 26.65
C GLU A 11 9.73 -0.33 25.95
N ALA A 12 10.60 0.62 26.33
CA ALA A 12 10.57 1.96 25.75
C ALA A 12 10.64 1.91 24.21
N GLY A 13 9.74 2.65 23.55
CA GLY A 13 9.63 2.67 22.09
C GLY A 13 8.75 1.55 21.50
N LEU A 14 8.08 0.75 22.33
CA LEU A 14 7.06 -0.21 21.91
C LEU A 14 5.66 0.24 22.35
N VAL A 15 4.66 -0.16 21.59
CA VAL A 15 3.24 0.05 21.90
C VAL A 15 2.55 -1.27 22.21
N CYS A 16 1.62 -1.25 23.16
CA CYS A 16 0.79 -2.41 23.44
C CYS A 16 -0.39 -2.43 22.45
N HIS A 17 -0.40 -3.39 21.53
CA HIS A 17 -1.47 -3.53 20.53
C HIS A 17 -1.99 -4.97 20.57
N ALA A 18 -3.30 -5.14 20.70
CA ALA A 18 -3.94 -6.47 20.81
C ALA A 18 -3.29 -7.36 21.91
N ASN A 19 -2.93 -6.77 23.05
CA ASN A 19 -2.21 -7.42 24.16
C ASN A 19 -0.82 -7.95 23.81
N VAL A 20 -0.21 -7.48 22.71
CA VAL A 20 1.16 -7.83 22.32
C VAL A 20 1.99 -6.57 22.09
N CYS A 21 3.18 -6.52 22.68
CA CYS A 21 4.12 -5.42 22.46
C CYS A 21 4.61 -5.41 21.02
N SER A 22 4.36 -4.33 20.32
CA SER A 22 4.66 -4.13 18.90
C SER A 22 5.47 -2.85 18.70
N LYS A 23 6.23 -2.73 17.60
CA LYS A 23 6.90 -1.47 17.27
C LYS A 23 5.93 -0.40 16.76
N CYS A 24 4.76 -0.83 16.29
CA CYS A 24 3.69 0.03 15.79
C CYS A 24 2.34 -0.60 16.13
N GLY A 25 1.31 0.22 16.30
CA GLY A 25 -0.09 -0.21 16.41
C GLY A 25 -0.90 0.15 15.16
N SER A 26 -0.40 1.11 14.39
CA SER A 26 -1.02 1.69 13.21
C SER A 26 0.03 2.23 12.24
N ASP A 27 -0.36 2.49 11.00
CA ASP A 27 0.56 3.02 9.99
C ASP A 27 1.08 4.42 10.33
N SER A 28 0.34 5.20 11.13
CA SER A 28 0.79 6.51 11.61
C SER A 28 1.94 6.45 12.62
N ASP A 29 2.22 5.28 13.19
CA ASP A 29 3.40 5.08 14.06
C ASP A 29 4.69 4.88 13.24
N CYS A 30 4.56 4.68 11.92
CA CYS A 30 5.68 4.41 11.01
C CYS A 30 6.09 5.66 10.22
N THR A 31 7.29 5.61 9.64
CA THR A 31 7.77 6.73 8.83
C THR A 31 7.10 6.75 7.44
N LEU A 32 7.20 7.87 6.74
CA LEU A 32 6.68 7.97 5.37
C LEU A 32 7.29 6.90 4.47
N GLY A 33 6.45 6.18 3.73
CA GLY A 33 6.88 5.06 2.89
C GLY A 33 6.90 3.70 3.62
N GLU A 34 6.46 3.65 4.87
CA GLU A 34 6.29 2.41 5.63
C GLU A 34 4.81 2.15 5.97
N PHE A 35 4.51 0.92 6.36
CA PHE A 35 3.24 0.50 6.93
C PHE A 35 3.47 -0.40 8.15
N CYS A 36 2.50 -0.46 9.05
CA CYS A 36 2.55 -1.29 10.23
C CYS A 36 2.07 -2.71 9.89
N GLY A 37 2.99 -3.62 9.62
CA GLY A 37 2.71 -4.98 9.19
C GLY A 37 3.17 -6.06 10.17
N GLY A 38 2.96 -7.32 9.79
CA GLY A 38 3.34 -8.50 10.56
C GLY A 38 2.18 -9.16 11.30
N ASP A 39 2.46 -10.33 11.90
CA ASP A 39 1.46 -11.09 12.65
C ASP A 39 1.18 -10.40 14.01
N PRO A 40 -0.08 -9.99 14.28
CA PRO A 40 -0.46 -9.38 15.55
C PRO A 40 -0.08 -10.21 16.78
N SER A 41 -0.01 -11.54 16.64
CA SER A 41 0.29 -12.49 17.71
C SER A 41 1.76 -12.53 18.09
N SER A 42 2.66 -12.14 17.17
CA SER A 42 4.11 -12.08 17.41
C SER A 42 4.65 -10.65 17.47
N GLY A 43 3.76 -9.67 17.34
CA GLY A 43 4.06 -8.25 17.38
C GLY A 43 4.25 -7.65 15.98
N ARG A 44 3.69 -6.46 15.79
CA ARG A 44 3.74 -5.73 14.52
C ARG A 44 4.98 -4.85 14.44
N GLN A 45 5.42 -4.58 13.21
CA GLN A 45 6.54 -3.69 12.94
C GLN A 45 6.34 -2.88 11.66
N CYS A 46 6.94 -1.68 11.66
CA CYS A 46 7.06 -0.88 10.46
C CYS A 46 7.89 -1.62 9.41
N SER A 47 7.34 -1.73 8.22
CA SER A 47 7.97 -2.36 7.05
C SER A 47 7.80 -1.42 5.87
N ALA A 48 8.77 -1.39 4.97
CA ALA A 48 8.66 -0.61 3.75
C ALA A 48 7.41 -1.01 2.96
N LYS A 49 6.72 -0.01 2.42
CA LYS A 49 5.62 -0.24 1.47
C LYS A 49 6.13 -1.01 0.26
N LYS A 50 5.24 -1.83 -0.28
CA LYS A 50 5.52 -2.77 -1.34
C LYS A 50 5.35 -2.09 -2.70
N ILE A 51 6.28 -2.37 -3.60
CA ILE A 51 6.24 -1.90 -4.97
C ILE A 51 5.12 -2.58 -5.77
N THR A 52 4.71 -1.97 -6.88
CA THR A 52 3.80 -2.53 -7.88
C THR A 52 4.20 -3.97 -8.26
N GLY A 53 3.21 -4.85 -8.38
CA GLY A 53 3.33 -6.28 -8.64
C GLY A 53 3.58 -7.16 -7.40
N SER A 54 3.91 -6.56 -6.25
CA SER A 54 4.13 -7.32 -5.00
C SER A 54 2.81 -7.80 -4.42
N LYS A 55 2.82 -8.99 -3.79
CA LYS A 55 1.63 -9.48 -3.07
C LYS A 55 1.27 -8.59 -1.89
N CYS A 56 -0.01 -8.32 -1.71
CA CYS A 56 -0.55 -7.51 -0.61
C CYS A 56 -1.86 -8.10 -0.10
N ASN A 57 -2.26 -7.70 1.11
CA ASN A 57 -3.60 -8.01 1.64
C ASN A 57 -4.43 -6.75 1.89
N ALA A 58 -3.80 -5.57 1.88
CA ALA A 58 -4.45 -4.29 2.11
C ALA A 58 -3.72 -3.17 1.36
N ASP A 59 -4.47 -2.13 1.00
CA ASP A 59 -4.02 -0.93 0.28
C ASP A 59 -2.81 -0.26 0.95
N THR A 60 -2.79 -0.20 2.28
CA THR A 60 -1.73 0.48 3.03
C THR A 60 -0.38 -0.21 2.92
N GLU A 61 -0.35 -1.50 2.55
CA GLU A 61 0.87 -2.24 2.29
C GLU A 61 1.56 -1.78 1.00
N CYS A 62 0.84 -1.14 0.08
CA CYS A 62 1.32 -0.77 -1.25
C CYS A 62 1.77 0.68 -1.32
N ASP A 63 2.87 0.93 -2.04
CA ASP A 63 3.36 2.29 -2.27
C ASP A 63 2.36 3.12 -3.10
N SER A 64 1.71 2.47 -4.06
CA SER A 64 0.60 3.03 -4.84
C SER A 64 -0.65 3.32 -4.00
N GLY A 65 -0.78 2.73 -2.81
CA GLY A 65 -2.01 2.80 -2.02
C GLY A 65 -3.15 1.92 -2.56
N HIS A 66 -2.87 1.01 -3.50
CA HIS A 66 -3.90 0.12 -4.06
C HIS A 66 -3.44 -1.34 -4.09
N CYS A 67 -4.14 -2.17 -3.33
CA CYS A 67 -4.01 -3.62 -3.32
C CYS A 67 -5.19 -4.22 -4.08
N ILE A 68 -4.97 -4.57 -5.35
CA ILE A 68 -5.99 -5.00 -6.29
C ILE A 68 -5.71 -6.47 -6.62
N VAL A 69 -6.67 -7.35 -6.32
CA VAL A 69 -6.58 -8.80 -6.58
C VAL A 69 -5.26 -9.39 -6.02
N ASP A 70 -5.02 -9.16 -4.72
CA ASP A 70 -3.85 -9.63 -3.97
C ASP A 70 -2.48 -9.11 -4.46
N ALA A 71 -2.44 -8.08 -5.30
CA ALA A 71 -1.21 -7.46 -5.76
C ALA A 71 -1.26 -5.93 -5.70
N CYS A 72 -0.12 -5.31 -5.39
CA CYS A 72 0.02 -3.87 -5.45
C CYS A 72 -0.05 -3.44 -6.91
N MET A 73 -0.99 -2.55 -7.23
CA MET A 73 -1.21 -2.03 -8.57
C MET A 73 -1.28 -0.52 -8.51
N GLU A 74 -0.97 0.18 -9.59
CA GLU A 74 -1.14 1.65 -9.58
C GLU A 74 -2.60 2.04 -9.76
N CYS A 75 -3.38 1.21 -10.46
CA CYS A 75 -4.78 1.50 -10.74
C CYS A 75 -5.59 0.24 -11.05
N ALA A 76 -6.90 0.31 -10.81
CA ALA A 76 -7.89 -0.64 -11.35
C ALA A 76 -8.72 0.02 -12.47
N ASP A 77 -8.89 1.34 -12.39
CA ASP A 77 -9.60 2.17 -13.34
C ASP A 77 -8.99 3.58 -13.39
N ASP A 78 -9.50 4.41 -14.31
CA ASP A 78 -8.98 5.75 -14.55
C ASP A 78 -9.16 6.70 -13.35
N LEU A 79 -10.07 6.43 -12.39
CA LEU A 79 -10.25 7.27 -11.20
C LEU A 79 -9.08 7.17 -10.23
N HIS A 80 -8.31 6.08 -10.26
CA HIS A 80 -7.07 5.94 -9.48
C HIS A 80 -5.93 6.81 -10.04
N CYS A 81 -6.02 7.19 -11.32
CA CYS A 81 -4.99 7.91 -12.03
C CYS A 81 -5.32 9.41 -12.13
N THR A 82 -4.71 10.25 -11.29
CA THR A 82 -4.93 11.71 -11.37
C THR A 82 -4.29 12.29 -12.63
N GLY A 83 -5.09 12.59 -13.67
CA GLY A 83 -4.62 13.18 -14.92
C GLY A 83 -3.94 12.19 -15.88
N GLN A 84 -4.12 10.89 -15.65
CA GLN A 84 -3.59 9.78 -16.43
C GLN A 84 -4.71 8.77 -16.70
N VAL A 85 -4.45 7.75 -17.52
CA VAL A 85 -5.39 6.63 -17.72
C VAL A 85 -4.79 5.33 -17.19
N CYS A 86 -5.65 4.45 -16.72
CA CYS A 86 -5.26 3.13 -16.26
C CYS A 86 -5.16 2.17 -17.43
N ARG A 87 -3.99 1.55 -17.61
CA ARG A 87 -3.76 0.48 -18.60
C ARG A 87 -2.89 -0.58 -17.99
N GLU A 88 -3.32 -1.83 -18.11
CA GLU A 88 -2.62 -3.00 -17.56
C GLU A 88 -2.23 -2.83 -16.07
N ASN A 89 -3.08 -2.13 -15.31
CA ASN A 89 -2.88 -1.80 -13.89
C ASN A 89 -1.76 -0.78 -13.59
N MET A 90 -1.36 -0.02 -14.59
CA MET A 90 -0.42 1.11 -14.49
C MET A 90 -1.07 2.42 -14.92
N CYS A 91 -0.73 3.52 -14.24
CA CYS A 91 -1.16 4.84 -14.64
C CYS A 91 -0.21 5.41 -15.70
N ILE A 92 -0.73 5.68 -16.89
CA ILE A 92 0.05 6.18 -18.02
C ILE A 92 -0.44 7.55 -18.48
N THR A 93 0.49 8.41 -18.90
CA THR A 93 0.15 9.67 -19.56
C THR A 93 -0.34 9.44 -20.98
N LEU A 94 -1.45 10.09 -21.35
CA LEU A 94 -1.99 10.07 -22.71
C LEU A 94 -1.01 10.63 -23.75
N ALA A 95 -0.08 11.51 -23.36
CA ALA A 95 0.96 12.04 -24.25
C ALA A 95 1.97 10.97 -24.74
N SER A 96 1.99 9.78 -24.11
CA SER A 96 2.85 8.67 -24.50
C SER A 96 2.34 7.90 -25.73
N PHE A 97 1.08 8.09 -26.12
CA PHE A 97 0.46 7.53 -27.31
C PHE A 97 0.08 8.69 -28.23
N GLY A 98 0.66 8.74 -29.43
CA GLY A 98 0.56 9.90 -30.31
C GLY A 98 -0.88 10.39 -30.50
N ASN A 99 -1.16 11.62 -30.04
CA ASN A 99 -2.20 12.59 -30.40
C ASN A 99 -3.65 12.16 -30.76
N THR A 100 -4.07 10.90 -30.69
CA THR A 100 -5.44 10.48 -31.04
C THR A 100 -6.11 9.72 -29.90
N CYS A 101 -6.30 10.43 -28.78
CA CYS A 101 -7.19 9.99 -27.71
C CYS A 101 -8.38 10.94 -27.66
N THR A 102 -9.55 10.53 -28.17
CA THR A 102 -10.81 11.25 -27.95
C THR A 102 -11.55 10.63 -26.77
N GLU A 103 -11.58 11.38 -25.67
CA GLU A 103 -12.54 11.38 -24.55
C GLU A 103 -13.00 10.09 -23.85
N ASN A 104 -12.58 8.87 -24.21
CA ASN A 104 -12.66 7.69 -23.33
C ASN A 104 -12.15 6.37 -23.95
N THR A 105 -11.61 6.38 -25.17
CA THR A 105 -11.12 5.16 -25.81
C THR A 105 -9.76 5.42 -26.44
N CYS A 106 -8.70 4.92 -25.79
CA CYS A 106 -7.40 4.75 -26.42
C CYS A 106 -7.38 3.33 -26.97
N GLU A 107 -7.72 3.15 -28.25
CA GLU A 107 -7.44 1.89 -28.93
C GLU A 107 -5.99 1.93 -29.39
N ALA A 108 -5.22 0.88 -29.09
CA ALA A 108 -3.90 0.70 -29.66
C ALA A 108 -4.08 0.34 -31.13
N ASP A 109 -3.67 1.22 -32.04
CA ASP A 109 -3.55 0.88 -33.45
C ASP A 109 -2.51 -0.24 -33.59
N LEU A 110 -2.98 -1.45 -33.97
CA LEU A 110 -2.17 -2.58 -34.41
C LEU A 110 -1.72 -2.40 -35.86
#